data_AF-A0A661UF40-F1
#
_entry.id   AF-A0A661UF40-F1
#
_cell.length_a   1.000
_cell.length_b   1.000
_cell.length_c   1.000
_cell.angle_alpha   90.00
_cell.angle_beta   90.00
_cell.angle_gamma   90.00
#
_symmetry.space_group_name_H-M   'P 1'
#
loop_
_entity.id
_entity.type
_entity.pdbx_description
1 polymer ?
#
loop_
_entity_poly.entity_id
_entity_poly.type
_entity_poly.pdbx_seq_one_letter_code
_entity_poly.pdbx_strand_id
1 'polypeptide(L)'
;GVEKTEPKRVEVARILKSKIDSILAASSKAKIIVLGDMNDILTDPPNSNVFEIFIEDENDFLFADMGIAIGNSANWSWGNGNSHLDHILITNELFDEFDYSESEIETIQIDNYMEFGWQDYASKVSDHLPVALKLKFN
;
A
#
# COMPACT_ATOMS: atom_id res chain seq x y z
N GLY A 1 -17.97 0.08 12.88
CA GLY A 1 -18.12 -1.20 12.18
C GLY A 1 -17.91 -0.94 10.70
N VAL A 2 -17.31 -1.90 10.01
CA VAL A 2 -16.86 -1.83 8.60
C VAL A 2 -17.95 -1.27 7.67
N GLU A 3 -19.20 -1.75 7.80
CA GLU A 3 -20.36 -1.29 7.00
C GLU A 3 -20.59 0.23 7.00
N LYS A 4 -20.16 0.95 8.05
CA LYS A 4 -20.32 2.42 8.13
C LYS A 4 -19.17 3.19 7.50
N THR A 5 -17.99 2.59 7.39
CA THR A 5 -16.75 3.26 7.00
C THR A 5 -16.28 2.87 5.59
N GLU A 6 -16.52 1.63 5.18
CA GLU A 6 -16.14 1.13 3.86
C GLU A 6 -16.74 1.97 2.71
N PRO A 7 -18.03 2.36 2.69
CA PRO A 7 -18.54 3.22 1.62
C PRO A 7 -17.83 4.57 1.51
N LYS A 8 -17.29 5.09 2.63
CA LYS A 8 -16.49 6.32 2.62
C LYS A 8 -15.11 6.08 2.02
N ARG A 9 -14.49 4.93 2.30
CA ARG A 9 -13.21 4.56 1.70
C ARG A 9 -13.35 4.30 0.19
N VAL A 10 -14.42 3.65 -0.25
CA VAL A 10 -14.75 3.52 -1.68
C VAL A 10 -14.86 4.89 -2.35
N GLU A 11 -15.56 5.84 -1.72
CA GLU A 11 -15.69 7.20 -2.28
C GLU A 11 -14.35 7.94 -2.33
N VAL A 12 -13.55 7.82 -1.27
CA VAL A 12 -12.20 8.41 -1.23
C VAL A 12 -11.30 7.79 -2.30
N ALA A 13 -11.36 6.49 -2.54
CA ALA A 13 -10.64 5.81 -3.60
C ALA A 13 -11.01 6.38 -4.98
N ARG A 14 -12.31 6.57 -5.26
CA ARG A 14 -12.76 7.20 -6.52
C ARG A 14 -12.26 8.62 -6.69
N ILE A 15 -12.34 9.42 -5.63
CA ILE A 15 -11.83 10.80 -5.63
C ILE A 15 -10.31 10.81 -5.88
N LEU A 16 -9.59 9.89 -5.25
CA LEU A 16 -8.15 9.74 -5.42
C LEU A 16 -7.82 9.39 -6.87
N LYS A 17 -8.46 8.37 -7.44
CA LYS A 17 -8.24 7.97 -8.84
C LYS A 17 -8.52 9.14 -9.80
N SER A 18 -9.65 9.81 -9.64
CA SER A 18 -10.00 10.97 -10.48
C SER A 18 -8.94 12.09 -10.43
N LYS A 19 -8.31 12.32 -9.27
CA LYS A 19 -7.21 13.29 -9.13
C LYS A 19 -5.95 12.82 -9.83
N ILE A 20 -5.59 11.54 -9.70
CA ILE A 20 -4.42 10.97 -10.38
C ILE A 20 -4.63 11.02 -11.90
N ASP A 21 -5.77 10.56 -12.39
CA ASP A 21 -6.15 10.61 -13.82
C ASP A 21 -6.07 12.05 -14.36
N SER A 22 -6.50 13.04 -13.56
CA SER A 22 -6.40 14.46 -13.95
C SER A 22 -4.95 14.95 -14.04
N ILE A 23 -4.06 14.48 -13.16
CA ILE A 23 -2.63 14.80 -13.21
C ILE A 23 -1.99 14.14 -14.45
N LEU A 24 -2.31 12.87 -14.72
CA LEU A 24 -1.79 12.12 -15.87
C LEU A 24 -2.28 12.72 -17.21
N ALA A 25 -3.54 13.16 -17.27
CA ALA A 25 -4.07 13.87 -18.43
C ALA A 25 -3.34 15.20 -18.70
N ALA A 26 -2.91 15.91 -17.65
CA ALA A 26 -2.13 17.13 -17.77
C ALA A 26 -0.64 16.87 -18.03
N SER A 27 -0.12 15.72 -17.60
CA SER A 27 1.28 15.33 -17.70
C SER A 27 1.41 13.81 -17.75
N SER A 28 1.41 13.25 -18.97
CA SER A 28 1.49 11.80 -19.23
C SER A 28 2.87 11.16 -18.94
N LYS A 29 3.69 11.85 -18.16
CA LYS A 29 5.01 11.37 -17.68
C LYS A 29 5.14 11.60 -16.17
N ALA A 30 4.05 11.94 -15.50
CA ALA A 30 4.07 12.22 -14.07
C ALA A 30 4.28 10.91 -13.32
N LYS A 31 5.36 10.85 -12.53
CA LYS A 31 5.65 9.72 -11.65
C LYS A 31 4.91 9.92 -10.34
N ILE A 32 3.90 9.10 -10.06
CA ILE A 32 3.02 9.28 -8.91
C ILE A 32 3.14 8.08 -7.98
N ILE A 33 3.38 8.38 -6.69
CA ILE A 33 3.32 7.42 -5.59
C ILE A 33 2.27 7.94 -4.61
N VAL A 34 1.33 7.06 -4.21
CA VAL A 34 0.37 7.33 -3.14
C VAL A 34 0.59 6.29 -2.06
N LEU A 35 0.78 6.74 -0.81
CA LEU A 35 1.09 5.85 0.29
C LEU A 35 0.46 6.28 1.62
N GLY A 36 0.26 5.30 2.50
CA GLY A 36 -0.18 5.49 3.88
C GLY A 36 -1.14 4.39 4.34
N ASP A 37 -1.63 4.52 5.57
CA ASP A 37 -2.70 3.68 6.11
C ASP A 37 -4.02 3.98 5.36
N MET A 38 -4.42 3.04 4.49
CA MET A 38 -5.67 3.12 3.74
C MET A 38 -6.81 2.38 4.45
N ASN A 39 -6.50 1.67 5.55
CA ASN A 39 -7.43 1.04 6.48
C ASN A 39 -8.46 0.11 5.81
N ASP A 40 -7.98 -0.66 4.83
CA ASP A 40 -8.69 -1.69 4.09
C ASP A 40 -7.66 -2.72 3.58
N ILE A 41 -8.08 -3.89 3.09
CA ILE A 41 -7.14 -4.93 2.65
C ILE A 41 -7.15 -5.10 1.13
N LEU A 42 -5.98 -5.27 0.53
CA LEU A 42 -5.86 -5.45 -0.93
C LEU A 42 -6.52 -6.74 -1.45
N THR A 43 -6.74 -7.72 -0.58
CA THR A 43 -7.18 -9.07 -0.93
C THR A 43 -8.68 -9.30 -0.71
N ASP A 44 -9.46 -8.25 -0.47
CA ASP A 44 -10.91 -8.40 -0.39
C ASP A 44 -11.50 -8.91 -1.71
N PRO A 45 -12.62 -9.65 -1.67
CA PRO A 45 -13.24 -10.19 -2.87
C PRO A 45 -13.65 -9.09 -3.87
N PRO A 46 -13.63 -9.39 -5.18
CA PRO A 46 -14.19 -8.49 -6.21
C PRO A 46 -15.63 -8.06 -5.88
N ASN A 47 -16.01 -6.83 -6.21
CA ASN A 47 -17.25 -6.14 -5.84
C ASN A 47 -17.39 -5.77 -4.35
N SER A 48 -16.40 -6.09 -3.51
CA SER A 48 -16.33 -5.66 -2.10
C SER A 48 -14.98 -5.05 -1.74
N ASN A 49 -14.07 -4.95 -2.71
CA ASN A 49 -12.74 -4.42 -2.50
C ASN A 49 -12.73 -2.91 -2.78
N VAL A 50 -12.33 -2.12 -1.77
CA VAL A 50 -12.22 -0.66 -1.90
C VAL A 50 -11.28 -0.23 -3.02
N PHE A 51 -10.26 -1.04 -3.29
CA PHE A 51 -9.19 -0.76 -4.25
C PHE A 51 -9.44 -1.38 -5.62
N GLU A 52 -10.60 -1.99 -5.86
CA GLU A 52 -10.95 -2.65 -7.14
C GLU A 52 -10.72 -1.73 -8.34
N ILE A 53 -11.07 -0.45 -8.23
CA ILE A 53 -10.88 0.55 -9.31
C ILE A 53 -9.42 0.80 -9.72
N PHE A 54 -8.47 0.43 -8.87
CA PHE A 54 -7.04 0.50 -9.16
C PHE A 54 -6.51 -0.87 -9.58
N ILE A 55 -6.97 -1.95 -8.93
CA ILE A 55 -6.57 -3.33 -9.23
C ILE A 55 -7.02 -3.75 -10.64
N GLU A 56 -8.22 -3.35 -11.07
CA GLU A 56 -8.73 -3.63 -12.42
C GLU A 56 -8.05 -2.75 -13.51
N ASP A 57 -7.44 -1.64 -13.12
CA ASP A 57 -6.74 -0.71 -14.02
C ASP A 57 -5.23 -0.95 -14.02
N GLU A 58 -4.83 -2.22 -14.15
CA GLU A 58 -3.45 -2.70 -13.99
C GLU A 58 -2.46 -2.13 -15.02
N ASN A 59 -2.97 -1.56 -16.11
CA ASN A 59 -2.12 -0.92 -17.12
C ASN A 59 -1.59 0.45 -16.65
N ASP A 60 -2.31 1.11 -15.75
CA ASP A 60 -2.00 2.45 -15.26
C ASP A 60 -1.58 2.45 -13.79
N PHE A 61 -1.97 1.43 -13.02
CA PHE A 61 -1.79 1.38 -11.56
C PHE A 61 -1.26 0.03 -11.07
N LEU A 62 -0.44 0.08 -10.02
CA LEU A 62 0.05 -1.10 -9.31
C LEU A 62 0.18 -0.81 -7.81
N PHE A 63 -0.34 -1.70 -6.96
CA PHE A 63 0.05 -1.74 -5.55
C PHE A 63 1.39 -2.47 -5.42
N ALA A 64 2.45 -1.73 -5.12
CA ALA A 64 3.80 -2.28 -5.01
C ALA A 64 3.89 -3.36 -3.91
N ASP A 65 3.06 -3.25 -2.88
CA ASP A 65 2.99 -4.12 -1.71
C ASP A 65 2.00 -5.28 -1.83
N MET A 66 1.38 -5.51 -3.00
CA MET A 66 0.45 -6.65 -3.22
C MET A 66 1.08 -8.00 -2.83
N GLY A 67 2.38 -8.17 -3.09
CA GLY A 67 3.13 -9.39 -2.70
C GLY A 67 3.20 -9.61 -1.18
N ILE A 68 3.20 -8.53 -0.39
CA ILE A 68 3.12 -8.59 1.08
C ILE A 68 1.70 -8.98 1.50
N ALA A 69 0.68 -8.37 0.88
CA ALA A 69 -0.72 -8.63 1.20
C ALA A 69 -1.13 -10.11 1.02
N ILE A 70 -0.71 -10.74 -0.08
CA ILE A 70 -0.97 -12.16 -0.35
C ILE A 70 0.03 -13.11 0.34
N GLY A 71 1.06 -12.55 0.98
CA GLY A 71 2.20 -13.27 1.54
C GLY A 71 2.00 -13.72 2.98
N ASN A 72 3.12 -13.91 3.69
CA ASN A 72 3.12 -14.30 5.10
C ASN A 72 2.68 -13.13 5.98
N SER A 73 1.71 -13.36 6.87
CA SER A 73 1.20 -12.34 7.78
C SER A 73 2.23 -11.78 8.75
N ALA A 74 3.36 -12.47 8.98
CA ALA A 74 4.49 -11.90 9.72
C ALA A 74 5.02 -10.59 9.12
N ASN A 75 4.76 -10.35 7.83
CA ASN A 75 5.13 -9.13 7.12
C ASN A 75 3.98 -8.12 7.02
N TRP A 76 2.81 -8.38 7.60
CA TRP A 76 1.71 -7.42 7.53
C TRP A 76 1.92 -6.25 8.48
N SER A 77 1.50 -5.07 8.03
CA SER A 77 1.84 -3.81 8.69
C SER A 77 1.13 -3.60 10.02
N TRP A 78 -0.07 -4.13 10.26
CA TRP A 78 -0.84 -3.81 11.46
C TRP A 78 -0.91 -4.96 12.47
N GLY A 79 -0.76 -4.60 13.75
CA GLY A 79 -1.15 -5.45 14.87
C GLY A 79 -0.34 -6.74 15.00
N ASN A 80 0.94 -6.73 14.63
CA ASN A 80 1.81 -7.91 14.61
C ASN A 80 1.25 -9.06 13.75
N GLY A 81 0.88 -8.73 12.51
CA GLY A 81 0.40 -9.71 11.56
C GLY A 81 -1.11 -9.95 11.55
N ASN A 82 -1.89 -9.01 12.08
CA ASN A 82 -3.35 -9.10 12.07
C ASN A 82 -3.95 -8.68 10.73
N SER A 83 -3.46 -7.59 10.13
CA SER A 83 -3.89 -7.11 8.81
C SER A 83 -2.80 -6.28 8.15
N HIS A 84 -2.80 -6.22 6.83
CA HIS A 84 -1.95 -5.31 6.09
C HIS A 84 -2.80 -4.16 5.57
N LEU A 85 -2.56 -2.95 6.11
CA LEU A 85 -3.44 -1.79 5.90
C LEU A 85 -2.69 -0.57 5.33
N ASP A 86 -1.36 -0.61 5.37
CA ASP A 86 -0.48 0.44 4.85
C ASP A 86 -0.05 0.05 3.46
N HIS A 87 -0.48 0.83 2.47
CA HIS A 87 -0.31 0.47 1.06
C HIS A 87 0.49 1.51 0.30
N ILE A 88 1.14 1.06 -0.78
CA ILE A 88 1.92 1.92 -1.68
C ILE A 88 1.45 1.67 -3.11
N LEU A 89 0.66 2.59 -3.64
CA LEU A 89 0.17 2.61 -5.02
C LEU A 89 1.13 3.42 -5.90
N ILE A 90 1.53 2.88 -7.04
CA ILE A 90 2.37 3.54 -8.05
C ILE A 90 1.67 3.58 -9.41
N THR A 91 1.99 4.59 -10.22
CA THR A 91 1.57 4.66 -11.63
C THR A 91 2.55 3.97 -12.57
N ASN A 92 2.10 3.67 -13.79
CA ASN A 92 2.89 2.95 -14.79
C ASN A 92 4.21 3.62 -15.20
N GLU A 93 4.36 4.94 -14.99
CA GLU A 93 5.63 5.64 -15.18
C GLU A 93 6.73 5.26 -14.19
N LEU A 94 6.42 4.41 -13.21
CA LEU A 94 7.36 3.87 -12.22
C LEU A 94 7.50 2.34 -12.30
N PHE A 95 6.81 1.67 -13.22
CA PHE A 95 6.86 0.19 -13.29
C PHE A 95 8.26 -0.31 -13.64
N ASP A 96 8.92 0.29 -14.63
CA ASP A 96 10.29 -0.07 -15.00
C ASP A 96 11.25 0.15 -13.82
N GLU A 97 11.10 1.26 -13.08
CA GLU A 97 11.91 1.50 -11.88
C GLU A 97 11.61 0.51 -10.76
N PHE A 98 10.39 0.02 -10.63
CA PHE A 98 10.02 -0.97 -9.63
C PHE A 98 10.50 -2.38 -9.98
N ASP A 99 10.59 -2.73 -11.26
CA ASP A 99 10.97 -4.08 -11.73
C ASP A 99 12.49 -4.36 -11.69
N TYR A 100 13.32 -3.34 -11.42
CA TYR A 100 14.76 -3.58 -11.20
C TYR A 100 15.02 -4.50 -10.01
N SER A 101 16.02 -5.37 -10.14
CA SER A 101 16.43 -6.29 -9.08
C SER A 101 16.92 -5.60 -7.79
N GLU A 102 17.33 -4.34 -7.91
CA GLU A 102 17.76 -3.50 -6.80
C GLU A 102 16.62 -2.70 -6.19
N SER A 103 15.42 -2.75 -6.75
CA SER A 103 14.21 -2.20 -6.13
C SER A 103 13.65 -3.19 -5.11
N GLU A 104 13.09 -2.66 -4.02
CA GLU A 104 12.64 -3.46 -2.89
C GLU A 104 11.33 -2.91 -2.35
N ILE A 105 10.46 -3.82 -1.89
CA ILE A 105 9.26 -3.52 -1.12
C ILE A 105 9.24 -4.44 0.08
N GLU A 106 9.19 -3.86 1.28
CA GLU A 106 9.21 -4.64 2.51
C GLU A 106 8.49 -3.92 3.65
N THR A 107 7.99 -4.71 4.60
CA THR A 107 7.62 -4.22 5.92
C THR A 107 8.85 -4.27 6.81
N ILE A 108 9.29 -3.11 7.30
CA ILE A 108 10.49 -3.00 8.13
C ILE A 108 10.17 -3.49 9.54
N GLN A 109 10.77 -4.62 9.89
CA GLN A 109 10.61 -5.27 11.20
C GLN A 109 11.46 -4.60 12.29
N ILE A 110 11.17 -3.32 12.59
CA ILE A 110 11.90 -2.52 13.60
C ILE A 110 11.78 -3.16 14.98
N ASP A 111 10.63 -3.74 15.27
CA ASP A 111 10.33 -4.45 16.51
C ASP A 111 11.33 -5.57 16.81
N ASN A 112 11.82 -6.30 15.79
CA ASN A 112 12.86 -7.33 15.97
C ASN A 112 14.19 -6.80 16.54
N TYR A 113 14.39 -5.48 16.54
CA TYR A 113 15.58 -4.83 17.09
C TYR A 113 15.34 -4.12 18.43
N MET A 114 14.12 -4.18 18.97
CA MET A 114 13.77 -3.60 20.27
C MET A 114 13.91 -4.63 21.41
N GLU A 115 14.29 -4.19 22.60
CA GLU A 115 14.62 -5.04 23.76
C GLU A 115 13.50 -6.04 24.11
N PHE A 116 12.24 -5.61 23.99
CA PHE A 116 11.05 -6.45 24.23
C PHE A 116 10.18 -6.66 22.97
N GLY A 117 10.80 -6.60 21.78
CA GLY A 117 10.13 -6.91 20.52
C GLY A 117 8.93 -6.01 20.24
N TRP A 118 7.87 -6.62 19.68
CA TRP A 118 6.59 -5.97 19.38
C TRP A 118 5.98 -5.21 20.57
N GLN A 119 6.09 -5.71 21.80
CA GLN A 119 5.49 -5.04 22.96
C GLN A 119 6.09 -3.66 23.20
N ASP A 120 7.41 -3.57 23.01
CA ASP A 120 8.15 -2.33 23.15
C ASP A 120 7.88 -1.39 21.98
N TYR A 121 7.82 -1.93 20.76
CA TYR A 121 7.47 -1.17 19.57
C TYR A 121 6.05 -0.58 19.66
N ALA A 122 5.05 -1.40 19.97
CA ALA A 122 3.65 -1.00 20.09
C ALA A 122 3.41 0.04 21.20
N SER A 123 4.19 -0.01 22.29
CA SER A 123 4.03 0.93 23.41
C SER A 123 4.80 2.24 23.24
N LYS A 124 5.84 2.28 22.40
CA LYS A 124 6.76 3.43 22.27
C LYS A 124 6.73 4.09 20.89
N VAL A 125 6.35 3.36 19.84
CA VAL A 125 6.47 3.79 18.44
C VAL A 125 5.10 3.80 17.76
N SER A 126 4.50 2.64 17.49
CA SER A 126 3.24 2.51 16.75
C SER A 126 2.68 1.09 16.84
N ASP A 127 1.37 0.91 16.67
CA ASP A 127 0.73 -0.37 16.40
C ASP A 127 0.75 -0.78 14.92
N HIS A 128 1.47 -0.02 14.07
CA HIS A 128 1.81 -0.34 12.69
C HIS A 128 3.33 -0.43 12.48
N LEU A 129 3.80 -1.45 11.77
CA LEU A 129 5.14 -1.54 11.21
C LEU A 129 5.22 -0.71 9.91
N PRO A 130 6.35 -0.03 9.64
CA PRO A 130 6.50 0.77 8.41
C PRO A 130 6.59 -0.13 7.17
N VAL A 131 5.95 0.30 6.08
CA VAL A 131 6.09 -0.30 4.74
C VAL A 131 6.97 0.61 3.91
N ALA A 132 8.02 0.06 3.32
CA ALA A 132 9.05 0.82 2.62
C ALA A 132 9.20 0.36 1.18
N LEU A 133 9.17 1.33 0.27
CA LEU A 133 9.45 1.15 -1.15
C LEU A 133 10.81 1.79 -1.47
N LYS A 134 11.72 1.01 -2.07
CA LYS A 134 12.98 1.47 -2.66
C LYS A 134 12.89 1.28 -4.17
N LEU A 135 13.16 2.36 -4.92
CA LEU A 135 13.14 2.36 -6.38
C LEU A 135 14.53 2.64 -6.93
N LYS A 136 14.93 1.84 -7.91
CA LYS A 136 16.16 2.04 -8.69
C LYS A 136 15.84 2.87 -9.93
N PHE A 137 16.46 4.03 -10.02
CA PHE A 137 16.45 4.88 -11.21
C PHE A 137 17.76 4.71 -11.99
N ASN A 138 17.67 4.80 -13.32
CA ASN A 138 18.83 4.90 -14.21
C ASN A 138 19.38 6.32 -14.29
#